data_AF-A0A938LZE8-F1
#
_entry.id   AF-A0A938LZE8-F1
#
_cell.length_a   1.000
_cell.length_b   1.000
_cell.length_c   1.000
_cell.angle_alpha   90.00
_cell.angle_beta   90.00
_cell.angle_gamma   90.00
#
_symmetry.space_group_name_H-M   'P 1'
#
loop_
_entity.id
_entity.type
_entity.pdbx_description
1 polymer ?
#
loop_
_entity_poly.entity_id
_entity_poly.type
_entity_poly.pdbx_seq_one_letter_code
_entity_poly.pdbx_strand_id
1 'polypeptide(L)'
;MPKRTDLKKILIIGSGPIIIGQACEFDYSGTQACKALREEGYTVVLVNSNPATIMTDPEMSDRTYIEPVTPDVLEKIIAVERPDALLPTLG
;
A
#
# COMPACT_ATOMS: atom_id res chain seq x y z
N MET A 1 -11.59 -18.18 -9.38
CA MET A 1 -12.42 -17.67 -8.27
C MET A 1 -12.70 -16.21 -8.54
N PRO A 2 -13.94 -15.73 -8.43
CA PRO A 2 -14.27 -14.31 -8.61
C PRO A 2 -13.71 -13.45 -7.47
N LYS A 3 -13.78 -12.12 -7.63
CA LYS A 3 -13.44 -11.12 -6.60
C LYS A 3 -14.10 -11.46 -5.25
N ARG A 4 -13.36 -11.32 -4.15
CA ARG A 4 -13.90 -11.44 -2.79
C ARG A 4 -14.85 -10.27 -2.48
N THR A 5 -16.03 -10.58 -1.94
CA THR A 5 -17.07 -9.59 -1.62
C THR A 5 -17.10 -9.18 -0.14
N ASP A 6 -16.37 -9.92 0.70
CA ASP A 6 -16.24 -9.66 2.13
C ASP A 6 -15.12 -8.66 2.46
N LEU A 7 -14.25 -8.34 1.49
CA LEU A 7 -13.21 -7.32 1.60
C LEU A 7 -13.63 -6.04 0.87
N LYS A 8 -13.42 -4.88 1.49
CA LYS A 8 -13.71 -3.57 0.91
C LYS A 8 -12.49 -2.64 0.96
N LYS A 9 -11.76 -2.64 2.07
CA LYS A 9 -10.57 -1.80 2.29
C LYS A 9 -9.31 -2.66 2.46
N ILE A 10 -8.28 -2.37 1.67
CA ILE A 10 -7.00 -3.10 1.71
C ILE A 10 -5.89 -2.11 2.04
N LEU A 11 -5.04 -2.47 3.02
CA LEU A 11 -3.81 -1.76 3.31
C LEU A 11 -2.64 -2.45 2.60
N ILE A 12 -2.01 -1.74 1.67
CA ILE A 12 -0.75 -2.14 1.03
C ILE A 12 0.40 -1.61 1.88
N ILE A 13 1.38 -2.47 2.16
CA ILE A 13 2.63 -2.09 2.83
C ILE A 13 3.70 -2.00 1.75
N GLY A 14 4.33 -0.83 1.62
CA GLY A 14 5.44 -0.59 0.71
C GLY A 14 6.79 -0.83 1.36
N SER A 15 7.82 -0.96 0.52
CA SER A 15 9.18 -1.37 0.91
C SER A 15 9.95 -0.34 1.74
N GLY A 16 9.54 0.93 1.75
CA GLY A 16 10.34 2.02 2.31
C GLY A 16 11.44 2.48 1.35
N PRO A 17 12.55 3.06 1.87
CA PRO A 17 13.60 3.68 1.05
C PRO A 17 14.36 2.66 0.19
N ILE A 18 14.90 3.13 -0.93
CA ILE A 18 15.75 2.32 -1.82
C ILE A 18 17.08 2.01 -1.12
N ILE A 19 17.44 0.73 -1.07
CA ILE A 19 18.73 0.22 -0.60
C ILE A 19 19.27 -0.84 -1.56
N ILE A 20 20.56 -1.17 -1.44
CA ILE A 20 21.14 -2.29 -2.19
C ILE A 20 20.39 -3.57 -1.83
N GLY A 21 19.83 -4.25 -2.83
CA GLY A 21 19.03 -5.47 -2.66
C GLY A 21 17.53 -5.24 -2.46
N GLN A 22 17.08 -3.98 -2.36
CA GLN A 22 15.67 -3.62 -2.30
C GLN A 22 15.45 -2.24 -2.94
N ALA A 23 15.10 -2.20 -4.22
CA ALA A 23 15.11 -0.98 -5.01
C ALA A 23 13.77 -0.71 -5.73
N CYS A 24 13.85 -0.11 -6.92
CA CYS A 24 12.70 0.44 -7.65
C CYS A 24 11.67 -0.61 -8.08
N GLU A 25 12.02 -1.90 -8.06
CA GLU A 25 11.11 -3.00 -8.36
C GLU A 25 9.85 -2.96 -7.47
N PHE A 26 9.96 -2.48 -6.24
CA PHE A 26 8.84 -2.38 -5.31
C PHE A 26 7.93 -1.17 -5.56
N ASP A 27 8.47 -0.06 -6.08
CA ASP A 27 7.61 1.03 -6.57
C ASP A 27 6.80 0.57 -7.78
N TYR A 28 7.45 -0.13 -8.72
CA TYR A 28 6.76 -0.70 -9.87
C TYR A 28 5.66 -1.68 -9.44
N SER A 29 5.97 -2.65 -8.58
CA SER A 29 4.99 -3.65 -8.10
C SER A 29 3.88 -3.03 -7.25
N GLY A 30 4.21 -2.10 -6.35
CA GLY A 30 3.25 -1.37 -5.52
C GLY A 30 2.29 -0.51 -6.35
N THR A 31 2.81 0.18 -7.37
CA THR A 31 2.01 0.95 -8.34
C THR A 31 1.03 0.05 -9.10
N GLN A 32 1.47 -1.12 -9.56
CA GLN A 32 0.61 -2.09 -10.25
C GLN A 32 -0.51 -2.59 -9.33
N ALA A 33 -0.20 -2.88 -8.07
CA ALA A 33 -1.20 -3.34 -7.12
C ALA A 33 -2.22 -2.26 -6.76
N CYS A 34 -1.78 -1.01 -6.58
CA CYS A 34 -2.69 0.12 -6.38
C CYS A 34 -3.69 0.23 -7.54
N LYS A 35 -3.22 0.15 -8.79
CA LYS A 35 -4.08 0.16 -9.99
C LYS A 35 -5.05 -1.01 -10.00
N ALA A 36 -4.53 -2.23 -9.88
CA ALA A 36 -5.34 -3.44 -9.96
C ALA A 36 -6.44 -3.48 -8.88
N LEU A 37 -6.12 -3.13 -7.63
CA LEU A 37 -7.13 -3.12 -6.57
C LEU A 37 -8.18 -2.02 -6.76
N ARG A 38 -7.79 -0.85 -7.27
CA ARG A 38 -8.74 0.24 -7.56
C ARG A 38 -9.64 -0.07 -8.74
N GLU A 39 -9.12 -0.67 -9.81
CA GLU A 39 -9.90 -1.13 -10.96
C GLU A 39 -10.95 -2.17 -10.55
N GLU A 40 -10.61 -3.03 -9.59
CA GLU A 40 -11.54 -3.97 -8.98
C GLU A 40 -12.51 -3.29 -7.99
N GLY A 41 -12.34 -2.01 -7.67
CA GLY A 41 -13.23 -1.24 -6.79
C GLY A 41 -13.02 -1.50 -5.30
N TYR A 42 -11.80 -1.82 -4.87
CA TYR A 42 -11.42 -1.77 -3.46
C TYR A 42 -11.02 -0.35 -3.05
N THR A 43 -11.25 -0.01 -1.79
CA THR A 43 -10.59 1.15 -1.15
C THR A 43 -9.15 0.77 -0.83
N VAL A 44 -8.20 1.49 -1.39
CA VAL A 44 -6.76 1.24 -1.21
C VAL A 44 -6.19 2.26 -0.24
N VAL A 45 -5.62 1.76 0.85
CA VAL A 45 -4.73 2.52 1.72
C VAL A 45 -3.32 2.07 1.44
N LEU A 46 -2.39 3.01 1.30
CA LEU A 46 -0.98 2.72 1.12
C LEU A 46 -0.15 3.36 2.23
N VAL A 47 0.86 2.65 2.72
CA VAL A 47 1.93 3.20 3.53
C VAL A 47 3.28 2.91 2.89
N ASN A 48 4.08 3.96 2.68
CA ASN A 48 5.46 3.85 2.22
C ASN A 48 6.23 5.09 2.64
N SER A 49 7.37 4.92 3.32
CA SER A 49 8.18 6.06 3.79
C SER A 49 8.99 6.75 2.69
N ASN A 50 9.07 6.17 1.48
CA ASN A 50 9.83 6.74 0.38
C ASN A 50 8.97 7.73 -0.44
N PRO A 51 9.25 9.05 -0.39
CA PRO A 51 8.46 10.04 -1.12
C PRO A 51 8.77 10.09 -2.62
N ALA A 52 9.84 9.42 -3.08
CA ALA A 52 10.27 9.44 -4.48
C ALA A 52 9.74 8.22 -5.24
N THR A 53 8.45 7.89 -5.05
CA THR A 53 7.80 6.72 -5.67
C THR A 53 6.48 7.11 -6.32
N ILE A 54 6.18 6.51 -7.47
CA ILE A 54 4.89 6.74 -8.15
C ILE A 54 3.76 6.19 -7.29
N MET A 55 3.94 5.06 -6.61
CA MET A 55 2.89 4.49 -5.78
C MET A 55 2.41 5.44 -4.68
N THR A 56 3.25 6.38 -4.21
CA THR A 56 2.87 7.40 -3.23
C THR A 56 2.23 8.66 -3.81
N ASP A 57 2.06 8.75 -5.13
CA ASP A 57 1.33 9.86 -5.72
C ASP A 57 -0.13 9.88 -5.23
N PRO A 58 -0.73 11.06 -4.94
CA PRO A 58 -2.06 11.15 -4.32
C PRO A 58 -3.18 10.45 -5.10
N GLU A 59 -3.06 10.34 -6.42
CA GLU A 59 -4.02 9.69 -7.31
C GLU A 59 -3.94 8.16 -7.29
N MET A 60 -2.88 7.57 -6.74
CA MET A 60 -2.63 6.13 -6.84
C MET A 60 -3.40 5.33 -5.80
N SER A 61 -3.70 5.89 -4.64
CA SER A 61 -4.50 5.24 -3.58
C SER A 61 -5.61 6.18 -3.08
N ASP A 62 -6.59 5.65 -2.33
CA ASP A 62 -7.60 6.50 -1.69
C ASP A 62 -7.02 7.26 -0.50
N ARG A 63 -6.01 6.66 0.17
CA ARG A 63 -5.23 7.27 1.24
C ARG A 63 -3.78 6.81 1.20
N THR A 64 -2.88 7.77 1.04
CA THR A 64 -1.44 7.55 1.08
C THR A 64 -0.84 8.09 2.39
N TYR A 65 -0.08 7.24 3.08
CA TYR A 65 0.73 7.60 4.25
C TYR A 65 2.21 7.56 3.89
N ILE A 66 2.85 8.73 3.85
CA ILE A 66 4.31 8.84 3.74
C ILE A 66 4.88 8.89 5.16
N GLU A 67 4.91 7.73 5.80
CA GLU A 67 5.26 7.54 7.20
C GLU A 67 6.24 6.36 7.36
N PRO A 68 7.01 6.26 8.46
CA PRO A 68 7.93 5.14 8.68
C PRO A 68 7.23 3.78 8.61
N VAL A 69 7.81 2.82 7.89
CA VAL A 69 7.28 1.45 7.79
C VAL A 69 7.74 0.63 9.00
N THR A 70 7.19 0.94 10.17
CA THR A 70 7.46 0.24 11.43
C THR A 70 6.17 -0.28 12.08
N PRO A 71 6.21 -1.34 12.91
CA PRO A 71 5.02 -1.89 13.56
C PRO A 71 4.20 -0.84 14.31
N ASP A 72 4.83 0.03 15.10
CA ASP A 72 4.11 1.05 15.89
C ASP A 72 3.34 2.06 15.02
N VAL A 73 3.87 2.39 13.84
CA VAL A 73 3.21 3.30 12.90
C VAL A 73 2.10 2.55 12.16
N LEU A 74 2.35 1.32 11.72
CA LEU A 74 1.36 0.46 11.09
C LEU A 74 0.16 0.21 12.02
N GLU A 75 0.38 -0.04 13.31
CA GLU A 75 -0.69 -0.21 14.30
C GLU A 75 -1.58 1.03 14.40
N LYS A 76 -0.98 2.24 14.39
CA LYS A 76 -1.74 3.50 14.40
C LYS A 76 -2.54 3.69 13.12
N ILE A 77 -1.96 3.40 11.96
CA ILE A 77 -2.66 3.49 10.67
C ILE A 77 -3.81 2.47 10.65
N ILE A 78 -3.58 1.23 11.07
CA ILE A 78 -4.62 0.19 11.15
C ILE A 78 -5.74 0.59 12.11
N ALA A 79 -5.42 1.20 13.25
CA ALA A 79 -6.43 1.65 14.21
C ALA A 79 -7.35 2.74 13.63
N VAL A 80 -6.80 3.65 12.82
CA VAL A 80 -7.54 4.73 12.14
C VAL A 80 -8.31 4.20 10.94
N GLU A 81 -7.65 3.42 10.08
CA GLU A 81 -8.19 2.99 8.79
C GLU A 81 -9.10 1.78 8.87
N ARG A 82 -8.85 0.88 9.83
CA ARG A 82 -9.54 -0.40 9.98
C ARG A 82 -9.66 -1.17 8.65
N PRO A 83 -8.52 -1.49 7.98
CA PRO A 83 -8.55 -2.26 6.74
C PRO A 83 -9.10 -3.67 6.99
N ASP A 84 -9.81 -4.24 6.02
CA ASP A 84 -10.33 -5.61 6.08
C ASP A 84 -9.21 -6.64 5.82
N ALA A 85 -8.18 -6.24 5.07
CA ALA A 85 -7.03 -7.08 4.75
C ALA A 85 -5.74 -6.26 4.61
N LEU A 86 -4.62 -6.94 4.81
CA LEU A 86 -3.28 -6.44 4.53
C LEU A 86 -2.73 -7.15 3.28
N LEU A 87 -1.99 -6.42 2.44
CA LEU A 87 -1.24 -6.98 1.32
C LEU A 87 0.27 -6.76 1.53
N PRO A 88 0.98 -7.72 2.17
CA PRO A 88 2.38 -7.57 2.59
C PRO A 88 3.39 -8.17 1.60
N THR A 89 3.03 -8.32 0.33
CA THR A 89 3.84 -9.09 -0.67
C THR A 89 4.50 -8.21 -1.73
N LEU A 90 4.54 -6.89 -1.55
CA LEU A 90 4.95 -5.93 -2.58
C LEU A 90 6.03 -4.96 -2.09
N GLY A 91 6.76 -5.35 -1.06
CA GLY A 91 7.78 -4.54 -0.40
C GLY A 91 7.71 -4.72 1.09
#